data_AF-A8V5L0-F1
#
_entry.id   AF-A8V5L0-F1
#
_cell.length_a   1.000
_cell.length_b   1.000
_cell.length_c   1.000
_cell.angle_alpha   90.00
_cell.angle_beta   90.00
_cell.angle_gamma   90.00
#
_symmetry.space_group_name_H-M   'P 1'
#
loop_
_entity.id
_entity.type
_entity.pdbx_description
1 polymer ?
#
loop_
_entity_poly.entity_id
_entity_poly.type
_entity_poly.pdbx_seq_one_letter_code
_entity_poly.pdbx_strand_id
1 'polypeptide(L)'
;MDRILQKLEKIEKENNITILYACESGSRAWGFESPDSDYDIRFIYVNRLGYYLSILPQKDTIEITEETFDFAGWDLKKALSLLRKSNPSIIEWLNSPIVYKKDKEFFQKIKEISNLSFNPKAMMYHYLSMAKTNYRTYLKTEEVKIKKYFYVIRPIFSLIWIEKTKAIPPIKFEELFKQVEVEENIRNAINNLLVIKKHTRELDLHPRV
;
A
#
# COMPACT_ATOMS: atom_id res chain seq x y z
N MET A 1 -12.09 4.51 14.70
CA MET A 1 -12.48 5.02 13.37
C MET A 1 -12.70 6.53 13.42
N ASP A 2 -13.44 7.04 14.41
CA ASP A 2 -13.78 8.47 14.54
C ASP A 2 -12.58 9.43 14.59
N ARG A 3 -11.48 9.08 15.30
CA ARG A 3 -10.25 9.89 15.35
C ARG A 3 -9.60 10.06 13.97
N ILE A 4 -9.65 9.04 13.10
CA ILE A 4 -9.09 9.10 11.74
C ILE A 4 -9.94 10.03 10.87
N LEU A 5 -11.27 9.91 10.94
CA LEU A 5 -12.19 10.76 10.19
C LEU A 5 -12.02 12.24 10.58
N GLN A 6 -11.93 12.54 11.88
CA GLN A 6 -11.67 13.91 12.37
C GLN A 6 -10.35 14.47 11.85
N LYS A 7 -9.29 13.66 11.81
CA LYS A 7 -7.99 14.08 11.25
C LYS A 7 -8.08 14.31 9.73
N LEU A 8 -8.78 13.47 8.99
CA LEU A 8 -9.01 13.67 7.55
C LEU A 8 -9.78 14.97 7.28
N GLU A 9 -10.81 15.28 8.06
CA GLU A 9 -11.54 16.55 7.96
C GLU A 9 -10.67 17.76 8.28
N LYS A 10 -9.77 17.63 9.28
CA LYS A 10 -8.79 18.67 9.61
C LYS A 10 -7.83 18.89 8.43
N ILE A 11 -7.32 17.82 7.83
CA ILE A 11 -6.44 17.88 6.65
C ILE A 11 -7.15 18.58 5.48
N GLU A 12 -8.43 18.26 5.22
CA GLU A 12 -9.23 18.93 4.19
C GLU A 12 -9.31 20.45 4.41
N LYS A 13 -9.63 20.86 5.64
CA LYS A 13 -9.76 22.28 6.01
C LYS A 13 -8.43 23.03 5.93
N GLU A 14 -7.37 22.48 6.51
CA GLU A 14 -6.07 23.13 6.59
C GLU A 14 -5.38 23.27 5.23
N ASN A 15 -5.58 22.29 4.35
CA ASN A 15 -4.99 22.30 3.00
C ASN A 15 -5.93 22.88 1.94
N ASN A 16 -7.19 23.17 2.29
CA ASN A 16 -8.24 23.62 1.37
C ASN A 16 -8.40 22.69 0.16
N ILE A 17 -8.56 21.40 0.46
CA ILE A 17 -8.73 20.30 -0.52
C ILE A 17 -10.01 19.52 -0.23
N THR A 18 -10.41 18.66 -1.16
CA THR A 18 -11.48 17.68 -0.93
C THR A 18 -10.91 16.27 -1.09
N ILE A 19 -11.00 15.46 -0.05
CA ILE A 19 -10.62 14.05 -0.04
C ILE A 19 -11.79 13.23 -0.59
N LEU A 20 -11.55 12.57 -1.72
CA LEU A 20 -12.53 11.73 -2.41
C LEU A 20 -12.49 10.28 -1.94
N TYR A 21 -11.33 9.80 -1.49
CA TYR A 21 -11.14 8.43 -1.04
C TYR A 21 -10.04 8.38 0.02
N ALA A 22 -10.24 7.60 1.08
CA ALA A 22 -9.22 7.32 2.09
C ALA A 22 -9.34 5.87 2.58
N CYS A 23 -8.21 5.18 2.67
CA CYS A 23 -8.15 3.78 3.09
C CYS A 23 -6.93 3.50 3.96
N GLU A 24 -6.92 2.33 4.57
CA GLU A 24 -5.73 1.77 5.21
C GLU A 24 -4.78 1.21 4.15
N SER A 25 -3.48 1.22 4.44
CA SER A 25 -2.43 0.60 3.63
C SER A 25 -1.49 -0.20 4.53
N GLY A 26 -0.47 -0.82 3.95
CA GLY A 26 0.59 -1.46 4.73
C GLY A 26 0.13 -2.69 5.50
N SER A 27 0.71 -2.91 6.68
CA SER A 27 0.57 -4.17 7.44
C SER A 27 -0.88 -4.50 7.79
N ARG A 28 -1.67 -3.49 8.16
CA ARG A 28 -3.09 -3.62 8.48
C ARG A 28 -3.94 -3.96 7.27
N ALA A 29 -3.70 -3.31 6.13
CA ALA A 29 -4.39 -3.65 4.88
C ALA A 29 -4.04 -5.08 4.41
N TRP A 30 -2.79 -5.49 4.61
CA TRP A 30 -2.31 -6.83 4.25
C TRP A 30 -2.73 -7.93 5.23
N GLY A 31 -3.27 -7.59 6.40
CA GLY A 31 -3.82 -8.53 7.39
C GLY A 31 -2.76 -9.24 8.23
N PHE A 32 -1.64 -8.56 8.50
CA PHE A 32 -0.56 -9.09 9.33
C PHE A 32 -0.01 -8.05 10.31
N GLU A 33 -0.86 -7.13 10.73
CA GLU A 33 -0.55 -6.12 11.74
C GLU A 33 -0.14 -6.76 13.07
N SER A 34 0.81 -6.12 13.73
CA SER A 34 1.14 -6.38 15.13
C SER A 34 0.32 -5.41 16.01
N PRO A 35 0.17 -5.68 17.33
CA PRO A 35 -0.61 -4.83 18.22
C PRO A 35 -0.17 -3.35 18.25
N ASP A 36 1.11 -3.10 17.97
CA ASP A 36 1.76 -1.79 17.91
C ASP A 36 1.93 -1.26 16.47
N SER A 37 1.26 -1.86 15.48
CA SER A 37 1.31 -1.34 14.09
C SER A 37 0.75 0.07 13.99
N ASP A 38 1.50 0.94 13.32
CA ASP A 38 1.05 2.25 12.88
C ASP A 38 -0.19 2.13 11.97
N TYR A 39 -0.92 3.22 11.82
CA TYR A 39 -1.99 3.38 10.85
C TYR A 39 -1.42 4.10 9.63
N ASP A 40 -1.37 3.41 8.49
CA ASP A 40 -0.90 3.91 7.22
C ASP A 40 -2.11 4.42 6.40
N ILE A 41 -2.62 5.60 6.73
CA ILE A 41 -3.77 6.16 6.01
C ILE A 41 -3.30 6.73 4.68
N ARG A 42 -3.94 6.29 3.62
CA ARG A 42 -3.68 6.74 2.25
C ARG A 42 -4.93 7.33 1.65
N PHE A 43 -4.79 8.45 0.95
CA PHE A 43 -5.95 9.16 0.42
C PHE A 43 -5.72 9.78 -0.96
N ILE A 44 -6.82 9.98 -1.68
CA ILE A 44 -6.87 10.69 -2.96
C ILE A 44 -7.70 11.95 -2.75
N TYR A 45 -7.15 13.07 -3.19
CA TYR A 45 -7.80 14.37 -3.04
C TYR A 45 -7.81 15.17 -4.33
N VAL A 46 -8.70 16.15 -4.39
CA VAL A 46 -8.71 17.19 -5.41
C VAL A 46 -8.36 18.54 -4.79
N ASN A 47 -7.57 19.31 -5.51
CA ASN A 47 -7.25 20.68 -5.15
C ASN A 47 -8.31 21.66 -5.65
N ARG A 48 -8.22 22.89 -5.18
CA ARG A 48 -8.97 24.04 -5.72
C ARG A 48 -8.56 24.37 -7.17
N LEU A 49 -9.47 24.98 -7.92
CA LEU A 49 -9.27 25.32 -9.35
C LEU A 49 -7.94 26.06 -9.63
N GLY A 50 -7.57 27.02 -8.79
CA GLY A 50 -6.33 27.78 -8.97
C GLY A 50 -5.04 26.95 -8.94
N TYR A 51 -5.04 25.79 -8.29
CA TYR A 51 -3.92 24.84 -8.35
C TYR A 51 -3.77 24.26 -9.77
N TYR A 52 -4.88 23.86 -10.40
CA TYR A 52 -4.88 23.25 -11.73
C TYR A 52 -4.64 24.27 -12.84
N LEU A 53 -5.02 25.53 -12.62
CA LEU A 53 -4.77 26.63 -13.55
C LEU A 53 -3.40 27.30 -13.36
N SER A 54 -2.59 26.84 -12.40
CA SER A 54 -1.25 27.38 -12.19
C SER A 54 -0.33 27.00 -13.35
N ILE A 55 0.50 27.96 -13.79
CA ILE A 55 1.53 27.73 -14.82
C ILE A 55 2.67 26.88 -14.26
N LEU A 56 3.01 27.08 -12.98
CA LEU A 56 4.09 26.36 -12.33
C LEU A 56 3.60 25.05 -11.72
N PRO A 57 4.40 23.97 -11.78
CA PRO A 57 4.09 22.75 -11.06
C PRO A 57 3.90 23.03 -9.57
N GLN A 58 2.79 22.53 -9.03
CA GLN A 58 2.44 22.64 -7.62
C GLN A 58 2.65 21.28 -6.93
N LYS A 59 2.78 21.28 -5.59
CA LYS A 59 2.96 20.05 -4.82
C LYS A 59 1.72 19.17 -4.94
N ASP A 60 1.91 17.95 -5.44
CA ASP A 60 0.84 16.97 -5.69
C ASP A 60 0.74 15.87 -4.61
N THR A 61 1.41 16.09 -3.48
CA THR A 61 1.38 15.20 -2.31
C THR A 61 1.17 15.94 -1.00
N ILE A 62 0.57 15.24 -0.04
CA ILE A 62 0.48 15.64 1.37
C ILE A 62 1.00 14.45 2.18
N GLU A 63 1.93 14.70 3.09
CA GLU A 63 2.51 13.69 3.99
C GLU A 63 2.54 14.28 5.40
N ILE A 64 1.89 13.61 6.35
CA ILE A 64 1.73 14.05 7.74
C ILE A 64 1.88 12.82 8.63
N THR A 65 2.91 12.81 9.47
CA THR A 65 3.15 11.73 10.44
C THR A 65 2.94 12.26 11.85
N GLU A 66 2.04 11.65 12.62
CA GLU A 66 1.66 12.04 13.97
C GLU A 66 1.52 10.82 14.88
N GLU A 67 2.44 10.64 15.83
CA GLU A 67 2.47 9.50 16.75
C GLU A 67 2.38 8.16 16.00
N THR A 68 1.21 7.53 16.02
CA THR A 68 0.89 6.24 15.39
C THR A 68 0.17 6.37 14.05
N PHE A 69 -0.06 7.58 13.56
CA PHE A 69 -0.78 7.83 12.30
C PHE A 69 0.16 8.39 11.25
N ASP A 70 0.20 7.73 10.10
CA ASP A 70 0.92 8.19 8.93
C ASP A 70 -0.08 8.45 7.79
N PHE A 71 -0.29 9.72 7.47
CA PHE A 71 -1.18 10.16 6.39
C PHE A 71 -0.36 10.50 5.15
N ALA A 72 -0.67 9.84 4.04
CA ALA A 72 -0.09 10.19 2.74
C ALA A 72 -1.18 10.30 1.68
N GLY A 73 -1.25 11.45 1.02
CA GLY A 73 -2.26 11.78 0.03
C GLY A 73 -1.65 12.11 -1.32
N TRP A 74 -2.32 11.70 -2.39
CA TRP A 74 -2.01 12.13 -3.75
C TRP A 74 -3.14 12.95 -4.36
N ASP A 75 -2.78 14.05 -5.02
CA ASP A 75 -3.69 14.79 -5.88
C ASP A 75 -4.21 13.88 -6.99
N LEU A 76 -5.45 14.12 -7.42
CA LEU A 76 -6.14 13.34 -8.45
C LEU A 76 -5.32 13.18 -9.72
N LYS A 77 -4.63 14.23 -10.20
CA LYS A 77 -3.80 14.15 -11.42
C LYS A 77 -2.65 13.16 -11.24
N LYS A 78 -2.02 13.14 -10.06
CA LYS A 78 -0.96 12.19 -9.72
C LYS A 78 -1.50 10.78 -9.59
N ALA A 79 -2.61 10.60 -8.86
CA ALA A 79 -3.26 9.30 -8.70
C ALA A 79 -3.59 8.68 -10.07
N LEU A 80 -4.19 9.44 -10.99
CA LEU A 80 -4.50 8.98 -12.34
C LEU A 80 -3.25 8.68 -13.18
N SER A 81 -2.20 9.50 -13.07
CA SER A 81 -0.92 9.26 -13.75
C SER A 81 -0.25 7.97 -13.29
N LEU A 82 -0.30 7.67 -11.99
CA LEU A 82 0.20 6.43 -11.40
C LEU A 82 -0.66 5.23 -11.79
N LEU A 83 -1.98 5.40 -11.83
CA LEU A 83 -2.93 4.36 -12.22
C LEU A 83 -2.70 3.92 -13.66
N ARG A 84 -2.51 4.90 -14.57
CA ARG A 84 -2.15 4.65 -15.98
C ARG A 84 -0.88 3.82 -16.13
N LYS A 85 0.06 3.93 -15.19
CA LYS A 85 1.32 3.16 -15.18
C LYS A 85 1.18 1.81 -14.48
N SER A 86 -0.03 1.44 -14.02
CA SER A 86 -0.26 0.26 -13.17
C SER A 86 0.65 0.23 -11.94
N ASN A 87 0.86 1.40 -11.33
CA ASN A 87 1.67 1.51 -10.13
C ASN A 87 1.02 0.68 -8.99
N PRO A 88 1.78 -0.22 -8.33
CA PRO A 88 1.22 -1.07 -7.28
C PRO A 88 0.55 -0.30 -6.15
N SER A 89 1.14 0.80 -5.68
CA SER A 89 0.63 1.52 -4.52
C SER A 89 -0.78 2.07 -4.73
N ILE A 90 -1.06 2.75 -5.85
CA ILE A 90 -2.43 3.26 -6.11
C ILE A 90 -3.43 2.11 -6.30
N ILE A 91 -3.01 1.01 -6.95
CA ILE A 91 -3.86 -0.17 -7.12
C ILE A 91 -4.16 -0.80 -5.76
N GLU A 92 -3.17 -0.91 -4.88
CA GLU A 92 -3.35 -1.43 -3.52
C GLU A 92 -4.29 -0.56 -2.71
N TRP A 93 -4.18 0.78 -2.79
CA TRP A 93 -5.10 1.70 -2.11
C TRP A 93 -6.55 1.47 -2.56
N LEU A 94 -6.78 1.40 -3.88
CA LEU A 94 -8.13 1.18 -4.43
C LEU A 94 -8.69 -0.21 -4.10
N ASN A 95 -7.86 -1.18 -3.75
CA ASN A 95 -8.28 -2.54 -3.38
C ASN A 95 -8.19 -2.81 -1.87
N SER A 96 -7.90 -1.79 -1.06
CA SER A 96 -7.77 -1.96 0.38
C SER A 96 -9.06 -2.48 1.02
N PRO A 97 -8.98 -3.45 1.94
CA PRO A 97 -10.14 -3.99 2.64
C PRO A 97 -10.72 -3.03 3.69
N ILE A 98 -9.95 -2.02 4.13
CA ILE A 98 -10.34 -1.08 5.18
C ILE A 98 -10.44 0.32 4.56
N VAL A 99 -11.66 0.82 4.45
CA VAL A 99 -11.96 2.12 3.83
C VAL A 99 -12.51 3.06 4.88
N TYR A 100 -11.89 4.24 4.99
CA TYR A 100 -12.27 5.28 5.95
C TYR A 100 -13.23 6.28 5.34
N LYS A 101 -12.95 6.76 4.12
CA LYS A 101 -13.79 7.71 3.39
C LYS A 101 -13.90 7.28 1.94
N LYS A 102 -15.10 7.39 1.36
CA LYS A 102 -15.35 6.98 -0.04
C LYS A 102 -16.50 7.77 -0.64
N ASP A 103 -16.17 8.70 -1.51
CA ASP A 103 -17.12 9.23 -2.48
C ASP A 103 -17.53 8.12 -3.46
N LYS A 104 -18.83 7.83 -3.55
CA LYS A 104 -19.33 6.66 -4.27
C LYS A 104 -19.13 6.78 -5.77
N GLU A 105 -19.44 7.95 -6.33
CA GLU A 105 -19.39 8.19 -7.77
C GLU A 105 -17.94 8.18 -8.27
N PHE A 106 -17.06 8.91 -7.58
CA PHE A 106 -15.63 8.90 -7.85
C PHE A 106 -15.06 7.48 -7.77
N PHE A 107 -15.36 6.75 -6.69
CA PHE A 107 -14.78 5.43 -6.48
C PHE A 107 -15.20 4.43 -7.55
N GLN A 108 -16.45 4.48 -8.00
CA GLN A 108 -16.91 3.65 -9.10
C GLN A 108 -16.13 3.96 -10.39
N LYS A 109 -16.05 5.23 -10.77
CA LYS A 109 -15.34 5.67 -11.99
C LYS A 109 -13.86 5.32 -11.97
N ILE A 110 -13.16 5.57 -10.86
CA ILE A 110 -11.73 5.25 -10.77
C ILE A 110 -11.46 3.75 -10.77
N LYS A 111 -12.38 2.93 -10.24
CA LYS A 111 -12.30 1.47 -10.34
C LYS A 111 -12.45 0.97 -11.76
N GLU A 112 -13.42 1.49 -12.51
CA GLU A 112 -13.59 1.18 -13.92
C GLU A 112 -12.33 1.54 -14.71
N ILE A 113 -11.80 2.76 -14.52
CA ILE A 113 -10.54 3.20 -15.14
C ILE A 113 -9.38 2.28 -14.74
N SER A 114 -9.26 1.92 -13.46
CA SER A 114 -8.21 1.02 -12.96
C SER A 114 -8.20 -0.31 -13.69
N ASN A 115 -9.39 -0.89 -13.93
CA ASN A 115 -9.52 -2.17 -14.62
C ASN A 115 -9.20 -2.04 -16.11
N LEU A 116 -9.64 -0.94 -16.75
CA LEU A 116 -9.38 -0.68 -18.17
C LEU A 116 -7.91 -0.35 -18.46
N SER A 117 -7.22 0.31 -17.54
CA SER A 117 -5.81 0.70 -17.70
C SER A 117 -4.81 -0.31 -17.12
N PHE A 118 -5.28 -1.45 -16.61
CA PHE A 118 -4.42 -2.43 -15.96
C PHE A 118 -3.47 -3.10 -16.96
N ASN A 119 -2.18 -3.03 -16.66
CA ASN A 119 -1.12 -3.64 -17.45
C ASN A 119 -0.32 -4.62 -16.55
N PRO A 120 -0.51 -5.94 -16.71
CA PRO A 120 0.13 -6.92 -15.85
C PRO A 120 1.66 -6.88 -15.97
N LYS A 121 2.20 -6.67 -17.18
CA LYS A 121 3.65 -6.60 -17.41
C LYS A 121 4.26 -5.41 -16.68
N ALA A 122 3.63 -4.23 -16.75
CA ALA A 122 4.09 -3.05 -16.03
C ALA A 122 4.07 -3.27 -14.50
N MET A 123 2.98 -3.85 -13.97
CA MET A 123 2.87 -4.15 -12.54
C MET A 123 3.93 -5.16 -12.07
N MET A 124 4.20 -6.21 -12.85
CA MET A 124 5.27 -7.18 -12.56
C MET A 124 6.65 -6.51 -12.45
N TYR A 125 7.00 -5.60 -13.37
CA TYR A 125 8.27 -4.86 -13.28
C TYR A 125 8.34 -3.98 -12.05
N HIS A 126 7.24 -3.34 -11.66
CA HIS A 126 7.18 -2.56 -10.43
C HIS A 126 7.43 -3.44 -9.20
N TYR A 127 6.76 -4.59 -9.10
CA TYR A 127 6.98 -5.52 -8.00
C TYR A 127 8.39 -6.11 -7.98
N LEU A 128 8.97 -6.44 -9.13
CA LEU A 128 10.35 -6.90 -9.22
C LEU A 128 11.34 -5.85 -8.70
N SER A 129 11.17 -4.60 -9.14
CA SER A 129 12.01 -3.48 -8.70
C SER A 129 11.88 -3.23 -7.19
N MET A 130 10.63 -3.28 -6.69
CA MET A 130 10.32 -3.14 -5.27
C MET A 130 10.97 -4.25 -4.43
N ALA A 131 10.83 -5.52 -4.85
CA ALA A 131 11.44 -6.66 -4.18
C ALA A 131 12.97 -6.50 -4.08
N LYS A 132 13.63 -6.17 -5.20
CA LYS A 132 15.08 -5.96 -5.26
C LYS A 132 15.55 -4.83 -4.35
N THR A 133 14.83 -3.70 -4.37
CA THR A 133 15.14 -2.54 -3.54
C THR A 133 14.99 -2.88 -2.06
N ASN A 134 13.83 -3.42 -1.66
CA ASN A 134 13.55 -3.78 -0.28
C ASN A 134 14.54 -4.83 0.26
N TYR A 135 14.91 -5.83 -0.56
CA TYR A 135 15.93 -6.81 -0.19
C TYR A 135 17.28 -6.15 0.12
N ARG A 136 17.74 -5.26 -0.76
CA ARG A 136 19.02 -4.54 -0.59
C ARG A 136 19.01 -3.62 0.63
N THR A 137 17.89 -2.95 0.87
CA THR A 137 17.76 -1.97 1.95
C THR A 137 17.58 -2.62 3.32
N TYR A 138 16.83 -3.72 3.41
CA TYR A 138 16.38 -4.23 4.72
C TYR A 138 16.94 -5.59 5.13
N LEU A 139 17.34 -6.46 4.19
CA LEU A 139 17.71 -7.86 4.50
C LEU A 139 19.22 -8.12 4.40
N LYS A 140 20.03 -7.06 4.29
CA LYS A 140 21.50 -7.15 4.22
C LYS A 140 22.21 -6.96 5.56
N THR A 141 21.48 -6.66 6.62
CA THR A 141 22.01 -6.51 7.99
C THR A 141 21.97 -7.85 8.74
N GLU A 142 22.77 -7.98 9.79
CA GLU A 142 22.78 -9.17 10.66
C GLU A 142 21.48 -9.31 11.46
N GLU A 143 20.90 -8.18 11.83
CA GLU A 143 19.62 -8.09 12.52
C GLU A 143 18.56 -7.42 11.63
N VAL A 144 17.36 -8.00 11.60
CA VAL A 144 16.28 -7.57 10.72
C VAL A 144 14.94 -7.55 11.48
N LYS A 145 14.14 -6.51 11.25
CA LYS A 145 12.74 -6.47 11.71
C LYS A 145 11.89 -7.44 10.89
N ILE A 146 11.14 -8.33 11.54
CA ILE A 146 10.32 -9.36 10.89
C ILE A 146 9.37 -8.77 9.82
N LYS A 147 8.79 -7.58 10.07
CA LYS A 147 7.91 -6.91 9.09
C LYS A 147 8.59 -6.64 7.73
N LYS A 148 9.91 -6.45 7.70
CA LYS A 148 10.67 -6.17 6.47
C LYS A 148 10.83 -7.39 5.57
N TYR A 149 10.79 -8.62 6.11
CA TYR A 149 10.71 -9.82 5.28
C TYR A 149 9.46 -9.80 4.41
N PHE A 150 8.31 -9.45 4.98
CA PHE A 150 7.06 -9.35 4.23
C PHE A 150 7.08 -8.25 3.17
N TYR A 151 7.88 -7.19 3.36
CA TYR A 151 8.06 -6.13 2.36
C TYR A 151 8.85 -6.62 1.14
N VAL A 152 9.56 -7.74 1.25
CA VAL A 152 10.26 -8.40 0.14
C VAL A 152 9.41 -9.54 -0.43
N ILE A 153 8.87 -10.40 0.44
CA ILE A 153 8.10 -11.59 0.05
C ILE A 153 6.82 -11.20 -0.69
N ARG A 154 6.07 -10.20 -0.19
CA ARG A 154 4.80 -9.83 -0.80
C ARG A 154 4.96 -9.37 -2.27
N PRO A 155 5.88 -8.45 -2.62
CA PRO A 155 6.16 -8.13 -4.03
C PRO A 155 6.52 -9.35 -4.89
N ILE A 156 7.34 -10.28 -4.37
CA ILE A 156 7.71 -11.50 -5.11
C ILE A 156 6.48 -12.36 -5.37
N PHE A 157 5.64 -12.57 -4.37
CA PHE A 157 4.43 -13.38 -4.51
C PHE A 157 3.40 -12.72 -5.41
N SER A 158 3.25 -11.40 -5.32
CA SER A 158 2.42 -10.63 -6.24
C SER A 158 2.89 -10.81 -7.68
N LEU A 159 4.21 -10.78 -7.92
CA LEU A 159 4.78 -11.02 -9.24
C LEU A 159 4.45 -12.42 -9.77
N ILE A 160 4.67 -13.46 -8.98
CA ILE A 160 4.37 -14.86 -9.37
C ILE A 160 2.88 -15.03 -9.65
N TRP A 161 2.02 -14.43 -8.82
CA TRP A 161 0.58 -14.51 -8.99
C TRP A 161 0.12 -13.79 -10.27
N ILE A 162 0.63 -12.58 -10.56
CA ILE A 162 0.31 -11.84 -11.79
C ILE A 162 0.81 -12.61 -13.01
N GLU A 163 1.96 -13.27 -12.93
CA GLU A 163 2.48 -14.09 -14.02
C GLU A 163 1.49 -15.18 -14.42
N LYS A 164 0.87 -15.86 -13.44
CA LYS A 164 -0.09 -16.95 -13.65
C LYS A 164 -1.48 -16.46 -14.06
N THR A 165 -2.00 -15.39 -13.45
CA THR A 165 -3.41 -14.99 -13.59
C THR A 165 -3.65 -13.80 -14.51
N LYS A 166 -2.62 -12.99 -14.78
CA LYS A 166 -2.71 -11.70 -15.49
C LYS A 166 -3.72 -10.72 -14.89
N ALA A 167 -4.01 -10.83 -13.60
CA ALA A 167 -4.96 -9.97 -12.88
C ALA A 167 -4.26 -9.12 -11.79
N ILE A 168 -5.04 -8.37 -11.01
CA ILE A 168 -4.55 -7.63 -9.82
C ILE A 168 -4.47 -8.60 -8.63
N PRO A 169 -3.31 -8.70 -7.93
CA PRO A 169 -3.13 -9.65 -6.84
C PRO A 169 -3.96 -9.29 -5.59
N PRO A 170 -4.35 -10.28 -4.77
CA PRO A 170 -5.00 -10.05 -3.49
C PRO A 170 -4.20 -9.11 -2.57
N ILE A 171 -4.91 -8.24 -1.86
CA ILE A 171 -4.30 -7.32 -0.88
C ILE A 171 -3.90 -8.05 0.39
N LYS A 172 -4.76 -8.93 0.89
CA LYS A 172 -4.43 -9.74 2.07
C LYS A 172 -3.32 -10.73 1.72
N PHE A 173 -2.28 -10.75 2.56
CA PHE A 173 -1.12 -11.59 2.33
C PHE A 173 -1.46 -13.08 2.41
N GLU A 174 -2.32 -13.48 3.35
CA GLU A 174 -2.73 -14.89 3.48
C GLU A 174 -3.47 -15.40 2.24
N GLU A 175 -4.32 -14.57 1.61
CA GLU A 175 -5.03 -14.92 0.38
C GLU A 175 -4.08 -15.09 -0.80
N LEU A 176 -3.07 -14.21 -0.91
CA LEU A 176 -2.01 -14.31 -1.91
C LEU A 176 -1.14 -15.55 -1.69
N PHE A 177 -0.69 -15.79 -0.46
CA PHE A 177 0.20 -16.89 -0.10
C PHE A 177 -0.41 -18.27 -0.34
N LYS A 178 -1.72 -18.42 -0.15
CA LYS A 178 -2.45 -19.67 -0.45
C LYS A 178 -2.46 -20.02 -1.95
N GLN A 179 -2.33 -19.02 -2.81
CA GLN A 179 -2.45 -19.18 -4.27
C GLN A 179 -1.09 -19.26 -4.99
N VAL A 180 0.01 -18.99 -4.29
CA VAL A 180 1.37 -19.08 -4.83
C VAL A 180 1.99 -20.42 -4.42
N GLU A 181 2.44 -21.18 -5.42
CA GLU A 181 3.15 -22.44 -5.24
C GLU A 181 4.63 -22.16 -4.95
N VAL A 182 5.15 -22.72 -3.85
CA VAL A 182 6.55 -22.63 -3.42
C VAL A 182 6.95 -23.94 -2.77
N GLU A 183 8.25 -24.23 -2.70
CA GLU A 183 8.79 -25.40 -1.99
C GLU A 183 8.37 -25.42 -0.52
N GLU A 184 8.23 -26.62 0.04
CA GLU A 184 7.69 -26.85 1.38
C GLU A 184 8.57 -26.24 2.48
N ASN A 185 9.89 -26.28 2.33
CA ASN A 185 10.84 -25.59 3.21
C ASN A 185 10.59 -24.07 3.27
N ILE A 186 10.37 -23.42 2.12
CA ILE A 186 10.08 -21.98 2.02
C ILE A 186 8.72 -21.68 2.63
N ARG A 187 7.70 -22.50 2.34
CA ARG A 187 6.36 -22.37 2.92
C ARG A 187 6.43 -22.41 4.45
N ASN A 188 7.17 -23.36 5.01
CA ASN A 188 7.35 -23.50 6.45
C ASN A 188 8.12 -22.33 7.07
N ALA A 189 9.17 -21.83 6.40
CA ALA A 189 9.88 -20.64 6.86
C ALA A 189 8.97 -19.40 6.93
N ILE A 190 8.12 -19.18 5.92
CA ILE A 190 7.18 -18.06 5.90
C ILE A 190 6.10 -18.21 6.97
N ASN A 191 5.57 -19.42 7.19
CA ASN A 191 4.65 -19.70 8.28
C ASN A 191 5.27 -19.37 9.64
N ASN A 192 6.53 -19.75 9.86
CA ASN A 192 7.25 -19.42 11.09
C ASN A 192 7.39 -17.91 11.26
N LEU A 193 7.73 -17.17 10.20
CA LEU A 193 7.78 -15.70 10.23
C LEU A 193 6.42 -15.08 10.57
N LEU A 194 5.31 -15.63 10.07
CA LEU A 194 3.96 -15.17 10.39
C LEU A 194 3.62 -15.42 11.87
N VAL A 195 3.99 -16.59 12.41
CA VAL A 195 3.79 -16.91 13.83
C VAL A 195 4.60 -15.97 14.70
N ILE A 196 5.89 -15.80 14.45
CA ILE A 196 6.77 -14.87 15.19
C ILE A 196 6.15 -13.47 15.17
N LYS A 197 5.76 -12.99 13.98
CA LYS A 197 5.18 -11.65 13.84
C LYS A 197 3.94 -11.41 14.71
N LYS A 198 3.07 -12.42 14.87
CA LYS A 198 1.87 -12.32 15.71
C LYS A 198 2.19 -12.19 17.21
N HIS A 199 3.38 -12.61 17.63
CA HIS A 199 3.79 -12.64 19.04
C HIS A 199 4.89 -11.63 19.41
N THR A 200 5.41 -10.91 18.42
CA THR A 200 6.56 -10.01 18.54
C THR A 200 6.13 -8.56 18.31
N ARG A 201 6.73 -7.59 19.04
CA ARG A 201 6.48 -6.15 18.83
C ARG A 201 7.18 -5.70 17.55
N GLU A 202 6.66 -4.68 16.87
CA GLU A 202 7.21 -4.22 15.58
C GLU A 202 8.67 -3.74 15.64
N LEU A 203 9.14 -3.38 16.83
CA LEU A 203 10.49 -2.87 17.07
C LEU A 203 11.53 -3.96 17.31
N ASP A 204 11.11 -5.20 17.59
CA ASP A 204 12.03 -6.26 17.96
C ASP A 204 12.88 -6.67 16.74
N LEU A 205 14.20 -6.69 16.96
CA LEU A 205 15.18 -7.13 15.99
C LEU A 205 15.43 -8.62 16.16
N HIS A 206 15.51 -9.34 15.05
CA HIS A 206 15.81 -10.77 15.03
C HIS A 206 17.05 -11.04 14.20
N PRO A 207 17.84 -12.06 14.55
CA PRO A 207 18.87 -12.57 13.66
C PRO A 207 18.27 -12.87 12.29
N ARG A 208 18.98 -12.46 11.24
CA ARG A 208 18.56 -12.74 9.87
C ARG A 208 18.45 -14.26 9.67
N VAL A 209 17.24 -14.71 9.35
CA VAL A 209 16.91 -16.05 8.84
C VAL A 209 17.32 -16.16 7.38
#